data_AF-H3SA97-F1
#
_entry.id   AF-H3SA97-F1
#
_cell.length_a   1.000
_cell.length_b   1.000
_cell.length_c   1.000
_cell.angle_alpha   90.00
_cell.angle_beta   90.00
_cell.angle_gamma   90.00
#
_symmetry.space_group_name_H-M   'P 1'
#
loop_
_entity.id
_entity.type
_entity.pdbx_description
1 polymer ?
#
loop_
_entity_poly.entity_id
_entity_poly.type
_entity_poly.pdbx_seq_one_letter_code
_entity_poly.pdbx_strand_id
1 'polypeptide(L)' 'MAKIQPIIQVEIDPTKPVPEICAVISAVVPYQPEHEEAILLGVQEAIGKRIAQLRKKGDGQLGK' A
#
# COMPACT_ATOMS: atom_id res chain seq x y z
N MET A 1 22.90 19.57 15.43
CA MET A 1 21.78 19.09 16.26
C MET A 1 21.28 17.78 15.68
N ALA A 2 21.01 16.77 16.50
CA ALA A 2 20.44 15.52 16.01
C ALA A 2 19.00 15.76 15.49
N LYS A 3 18.69 15.28 14.27
CA LYS A 3 17.32 15.27 13.75
C LYS A 3 16.68 13.96 14.19
N ILE A 4 15.73 14.02 15.11
CA ILE A 4 14.96 12.86 15.55
C ILE A 4 13.75 12.74 14.60
N GLN A 5 13.62 11.60 13.92
CA GLN A 5 12.48 11.29 13.04
C GLN A 5 11.95 9.90 13.41
N PRO A 6 10.62 9.74 13.55
CA PRO A 6 10.03 8.43 13.71
C PRO A 6 10.10 7.70 12.37
N ILE A 7 10.87 6.62 12.30
CA ILE A 7 11.02 5.78 11.11
C ILE A 7 10.50 4.38 11.46
N ILE A 8 9.63 3.84 10.61
CA ILE A 8 9.22 2.44 10.64
C ILE A 8 10.00 1.71 9.54
N GLN A 9 10.81 0.73 9.93
CA GLN A 9 11.53 -0.15 9.02
C GLN A 9 10.86 -1.53 9.04
N VAL A 10 10.46 -2.04 7.88
CA VAL A 10 9.84 -3.37 7.74
C VAL A 10 10.58 -4.18 6.68
N GLU A 11 10.91 -5.42 7.03
CA GLU A 11 11.39 -6.43 6.09
C GLU A 11 10.20 -7.26 5.63
N ILE A 12 10.09 -7.50 4.31
CA ILE A 12 8.94 -8.17 3.69
C ILE A 12 9.40 -9.48 3.07
N ASP A 13 8.71 -10.58 3.39
CA ASP A 13 8.87 -11.86 2.67
C ASP A 13 8.18 -11.77 1.29
N PRO A 14 8.94 -11.74 0.18
CA PRO A 14 8.36 -11.60 -1.15
C PRO A 14 7.57 -12.84 -1.59
N THR A 15 7.71 -13.98 -0.90
CA THR A 15 6.93 -15.20 -1.19
C THR A 15 5.52 -15.12 -0.62
N LYS A 16 5.24 -14.17 0.28
CA LYS A 16 3.93 -13.96 0.93
C LYS A 16 3.50 -12.48 0.89
N PRO A 17 3.46 -11.84 -0.29
CA PRO A 17 3.39 -10.38 -0.39
C PRO A 17 2.12 -9.78 0.21
N VAL A 18 0.97 -10.44 0.08
CA VAL A 18 -0.32 -9.89 0.56
C VAL A 18 -0.39 -9.85 2.10
N PRO A 19 -0.16 -10.96 2.82
CA PRO A 19 -0.10 -10.94 4.29
C PRO A 19 0.89 -9.91 4.85
N GLU A 20 2.08 -9.81 4.25
CA GLU A 20 3.13 -8.89 4.70
C GLU A 20 2.72 -7.42 4.51
N ILE A 21 2.14 -7.07 3.37
CA ILE A 21 1.63 -5.71 3.11
C ILE A 21 0.49 -5.36 4.08
N CYS A 22 -0.40 -6.31 4.37
CA CYS A 22 -1.45 -6.11 5.37
C CYS A 22 -0.85 -5.86 6.77
N ALA A 23 0.18 -6.62 7.17
CA ALA A 23 0.86 -6.42 8.43
C ALA A 23 1.53 -5.03 8.54
N VAL A 24 2.12 -4.54 7.44
CA VAL A 24 2.67 -3.17 7.38
C VAL A 24 1.58 -2.14 7.63
N ILE A 25 0.43 -2.25 6.98
CA ILE A 25 -0.69 -1.31 7.16
C ILE A 25 -1.15 -1.32 8.63
N SER A 26 -1.36 -2.52 9.21
CA SER A 26 -1.74 -2.67 10.61
C SER A 26 -0.70 -2.11 11.60
N ALA A 27 0.59 -2.09 11.24
CA ALA A 27 1.64 -1.52 12.07
C ALA A 27 1.71 0.03 11.98
N VAL A 28 1.30 0.62 10.86
CA VAL A 28 1.36 2.07 10.64
C VAL A 28 0.16 2.79 11.24
N VAL A 29 -1.03 2.21 11.09
CA VAL A 29 -2.31 2.81 11.50
C VAL A 29 -2.33 3.31 12.97
N PRO A 30 -1.79 2.58 13.96
CA PRO A 30 -1.79 3.03 15.37
C PRO A 30 -1.03 4.32 15.64
N TYR A 31 -0.14 4.75 14.73
CA TYR A 31 0.57 6.03 14.86
C TYR A 31 -0.30 7.23 14.49
N GLN A 32 -1.45 7.01 13.85
CA GLN A 32 -2.40 8.05 13.43
C GLN A 32 -3.86 7.60 13.67
N PRO A 33 -4.27 7.37 14.92
CA PRO A 33 -5.58 6.77 15.23
C PRO A 33 -6.76 7.62 14.74
N GLU A 34 -6.64 8.95 14.76
CA GLU A 34 -7.70 9.86 14.28
C GLU A 34 -7.88 9.83 12.75
N HIS A 35 -6.91 9.30 12.02
CA HIS A 35 -6.87 9.28 10.55
C HIS A 35 -6.89 7.86 9.98
N GLU A 36 -7.12 6.84 10.80
CA GLU A 36 -7.09 5.43 10.40
C GLU A 36 -7.96 5.17 9.17
N GLU A 37 -9.24 5.55 9.21
CA GLU A 37 -10.17 5.36 8.10
C GLU A 37 -9.71 6.08 6.83
N ALA A 38 -9.22 7.32 6.95
CA ALA A 38 -8.73 8.10 5.83
C ALA A 38 -7.49 7.46 5.18
N ILE A 39 -6.58 6.89 5.97
CA ILE A 39 -5.41 6.16 5.48
C ILE A 39 -5.85 4.92 4.71
N LEU A 40 -6.77 4.12 5.28
CA LEU A 40 -7.26 2.90 4.65
C LEU A 40 -8.00 3.18 3.33
N LEU A 41 -8.84 4.22 3.29
CA LEU A 41 -9.52 4.66 2.07
C LEU A 41 -8.52 5.14 1.00
N GLY A 42 -7.51 5.91 1.39
CA GLY A 42 -6.45 6.36 0.48
C GLY A 42 -5.65 5.20 -0.13
N VAL A 43 -5.33 4.17 0.68
CA VAL A 43 -4.69 2.94 0.20
C VAL A 43 -5.59 2.19 -0.78
N GLN A 44 -6.88 2.05 -0.47
CA GLN A 44 -7.86 1.39 -1.35
C GLN A 44 -7.95 2.11 -2.71
N GLU A 45 -8.00 3.44 -2.71
CA GLU A 45 -8.06 4.23 -3.95
C GLU A 45 -6.79 4.03 -4.81
N ALA A 46 -5.62 4.03 -4.19
CA ALA A 46 -4.34 3.79 -4.88
C ALA A 46 -4.28 2.40 -5.52
N ILE A 47 -4.77 1.37 -4.82
CA ILE A 47 -4.89 0.00 -5.34
C ILE A 47 -5.86 -0.03 -6.52
N GLY A 48 -7.04 0.58 -6.37
CA GLY A 48 -8.05 0.67 -7.43
C GLY A 48 -7.50 1.33 -8.70
N LYS A 49 -6.80 2.45 -8.56
CA LYS A 49 -6.11 3.13 -9.68
C LYS A 49 -5.09 2.23 -10.36
N ARG A 50 -4.27 1.49 -9.59
CA ARG A 50 -3.27 0.57 -10.16
C ARG A 50 -3.91 -0.57 -10.92
N ILE A 51 -4.97 -1.17 -10.39
CA ILE A 51 -5.73 -2.23 -11.07
C ILE A 51 -6.35 -1.71 -12.36
N ALA A 52 -6.97 -0.52 -12.34
CA ALA A 52 -7.54 0.10 -13.53
C ALA A 52 -6.48 0.34 -14.62
N GLN A 53 -5.27 0.78 -14.24
CA GLN A 53 -4.16 0.95 -15.19
C GLN A 53 -3.69 -0.38 -15.79
N LEU A 54 -3.65 -1.46 -15.01
CA LEU A 54 -3.28 -2.80 -15.51
C LEU A 54 -4.32 -3.32 -16.50
N ARG A 55 -5.61 -3.14 -16.21
CA ARG A 55 -6.70 -3.54 -17.11
C ARG A 55 -6.63 -2.78 -18.44
N LYS A 56 -6.46 -1.45 -18.40
CA LYS A 56 -6.27 -0.62 -19.60
C LYS A 56 -5.05 -1.03 -20.45
N LYS A 57 -4.01 -1.59 -19.83
CA LYS A 57 -2.84 -2.12 -20.55
C LYS A 57 -3.10 -3.52 -21.14
N GLY A 58 -3.96 -4.32 -20.51
CA GLY A 58 -4.36 -5.65 -20.99
C GLY A 58 -5.24 -5.61 -22.24
N ASP A 59 -6.09 -4.59 -22.38
CA ASP A 59 -6.97 -4.40 -23.55
C ASP A 59 -6.21 -4.07 -24.86
N GLY A 60 -4.90 -3.76 -24.78
CA GLY A 60 -4.04 -3.49 -25.94
C GLY A 60 -3.27 -4.70 -26.48
N GLN A 61 -3.41 -5.90 -25.88
CA GLN A 61 -2.65 -7.09 -26.28
C GLN A 61 -3.49 -8.25 -26.85
N LEU A 62 -4.81 -8.12 -26.94
CA LEU A 62 -5.68 -9.13 -27.57
C LEU A 62 -6.29 -8.63 -28.89
N GLY A 63 -5.42 -8.13 -29.78
CA GLY A 63 -5.84 -7.52 -31.04
C GLY A 63 -4.74 -7.50 -32.09
N LYS A 64 -4.06 -8.63 -32.30
CA LYS A 64 -3.40 -9.01 -33.55
C LYS A 64 -3.44 -10.52 -33.72
#